data_AF-A0A2N4YPI6-F1
#
_entry.id   AF-A0A2N4YPI6-F1
#
_cell.length_a   1.000
_cell.length_b   1.000
_cell.length_c   1.000
_cell.angle_alpha   90.00
_cell.angle_beta   90.00
_cell.angle_gamma   90.00
#
_symmetry.space_group_name_H-M   'P 1'
#
loop_
_entity.id
_entity.type
_entity.pdbx_description
1 polymer ?
#
loop_
_entity_poly.entity_id
_entity_poly.type
_entity_poly.pdbx_seq_one_letter_code
_entity_poly.pdbx_strand_id
1 'polypeptide(L)' 'STRINRYEKGVHEADIHTAQKLAETLNVPLAYFYVEDDELATIVMNYENLSEDNKKTIIKIIDKNNITK' A
#
# COMPACT_ATOMS: atom_id res chain seq x y z
N SER A 1 4.14 7.28 -22.75
CA SER A 1 2.75 6.79 -22.81
C SER A 1 1.79 7.89 -22.40
N THR A 2 0.83 8.27 -23.24
CA THR A 2 -0.13 9.37 -22.98
C THR A 2 -1.09 9.07 -21.83
N ARG A 3 -1.33 7.79 -21.52
CA ARG A 3 -2.23 7.36 -20.43
C ARG A 3 -1.55 7.42 -19.06
N ILE A 4 -0.31 6.93 -18.94
CA ILE A 4 0.47 6.98 -17.68
C ILE A 4 0.68 8.43 -17.23
N ASN A 5 1.06 9.32 -18.15
CA ASN A 5 1.25 10.76 -17.85
C ASN A 5 -0.02 11.45 -17.32
N ARG A 6 -1.22 10.94 -17.64
CA ARG A 6 -2.47 11.48 -17.08
C ARG A 6 -2.78 10.95 -15.68
N TYR A 7 -2.38 9.71 -15.37
CA TYR A 7 -2.49 9.14 -14.03
C TYR A 7 -1.50 9.83 -13.06
N GLU A 8 -0.25 10.00 -13.48
CA GLU A 8 0.78 10.68 -12.67
C GLU A 8 0.42 12.14 -12.34
N LYS A 9 -0.30 12.82 -13.24
CA LYS A 9 -0.75 14.21 -13.04
C LYS A 9 -2.11 14.34 -12.35
N GLY A 10 -2.74 13.23 -11.96
CA GLY A 10 -4.08 13.24 -11.35
C GLY A 10 -5.20 13.76 -12.26
N VAL A 11 -4.99 13.77 -13.59
CA VAL A 11 -5.98 14.27 -14.55
C VAL A 11 -7.15 13.28 -14.73
N HIS A 12 -6.86 11.99 -14.60
CA HIS A 12 -7.86 10.92 -14.49
C HIS A 12 -7.40 9.93 -13.45
N GLU A 13 -8.33 9.38 -12.67
CA GLU A 13 -8.04 8.22 -11.82
C GLU A 13 -7.95 6.95 -12.68
N ALA A 14 -7.01 6.07 -12.34
CA ALA A 14 -7.00 4.73 -12.88
C ALA A 14 -8.17 3.96 -12.24
N ASP A 15 -8.95 3.24 -13.06
CA ASP A 15 -9.90 2.28 -12.50
C ASP A 15 -9.16 1.19 -11.70
N ILE A 16 -9.88 0.52 -10.80
CA ILE A 16 -9.29 -0.48 -9.90
C ILE A 16 -8.57 -1.61 -10.66
N HIS A 17 -9.05 -1.95 -11.86
CA HIS A 17 -8.45 -3.00 -12.69
C HIS A 17 -7.12 -2.57 -13.31
N THR A 18 -7.02 -1.31 -13.71
CA THR A 18 -5.78 -0.69 -14.19
C THR A 18 -4.78 -0.54 -13.05
N ALA A 19 -5.24 -0.11 -11.87
CA ALA A 19 -4.40 -0.04 -10.67
C ALA A 19 -3.87 -1.43 -10.28
N GLN A 20 -4.70 -2.47 -10.30
CA GLN A 20 -4.26 -3.86 -10.06
C GLN A 20 -3.15 -4.29 -11.03
N LYS A 21 -3.35 -4.10 -12.33
CA LYS A 21 -2.34 -4.44 -13.34
C LYS A 21 -1.03 -3.67 -13.15
N LEU A 22 -1.11 -2.40 -12.75
CA LEU A 22 0.06 -1.59 -12.45
C LEU A 22 0.79 -2.12 -11.21
N ALA A 23 0.06 -2.47 -10.15
CA ALA A 23 0.61 -3.04 -8.93
C ALA A 23 1.35 -4.36 -9.22
N GLU A 24 0.73 -5.26 -9.99
CA GLU A 24 1.34 -6.52 -10.45
C GLU A 24 2.60 -6.26 -11.29
N THR A 25 2.55 -5.31 -12.23
CA THR A 25 3.68 -4.99 -13.11
C THR A 25 4.86 -4.38 -12.34
N LEU A 26 4.58 -3.56 -11.33
CA LEU A 26 5.58 -2.91 -10.49
C LEU A 26 6.05 -3.78 -9.33
N ASN A 27 5.42 -4.95 -9.11
CA ASN A 27 5.64 -5.84 -7.99
C ASN A 27 5.51 -5.11 -6.63
N VAL A 28 4.43 -4.33 -6.50
CA VAL A 28 4.09 -3.58 -5.28
C VAL A 28 2.68 -3.92 -4.83
N PRO A 29 2.35 -3.83 -3.53
CA PRO A 29 0.98 -4.01 -3.06
C PRO A 29 0.06 -2.94 -3.63
N LEU A 30 -1.15 -3.31 -4.09
CA LEU A 30 -2.14 -2.36 -4.60
C LEU A 30 -2.45 -1.22 -3.62
N ALA A 31 -2.49 -1.55 -2.33
CA ALA A 31 -2.75 -0.57 -1.27
C ALA A 31 -1.72 0.58 -1.26
N TYR A 32 -0.49 0.33 -1.71
CA TYR A 32 0.59 1.33 -1.76
C TYR A 32 0.20 2.58 -2.58
N PHE A 33 -0.61 2.44 -3.65
CA PHE A 33 -1.03 3.58 -4.46
C PHE A 33 -1.97 4.55 -3.75
N TYR A 34 -2.55 4.15 -2.63
CA TYR A 34 -3.58 4.90 -1.91
C TYR A 34 -3.13 5.31 -0.50
N VAL A 35 -1.86 5.12 -0.17
CA VAL A 35 -1.29 5.53 1.10
C VAL A 35 -0.59 6.88 0.91
N GLU A 36 -1.05 7.90 1.63
CA GLU A 36 -0.43 9.23 1.63
C GLU A 36 0.74 9.36 2.60
N ASP A 37 0.74 8.58 3.67
CA ASP A 37 1.76 8.63 4.73
C ASP A 37 2.97 7.76 4.40
N ASP A 38 4.16 8.36 4.37
CA ASP A 38 5.40 7.68 3.97
C ASP A 38 5.78 6.50 4.90
N GLU A 39 5.50 6.63 6.20
CA GLU A 39 5.76 5.55 7.16
C GLU A 39 4.83 4.37 6.93
N LEU A 40 3.54 4.63 6.73
CA LEU A 40 2.55 3.62 6.38
C LEU A 40 2.84 2.99 5.02
N ALA A 41 3.29 3.77 4.03
CA ALA A 41 3.64 3.27 2.71
C ALA A 41 4.82 2.28 2.80
N THR A 42 5.80 2.61 3.65
CA THR A 42 6.93 1.72 3.96
C THR A 42 6.46 0.43 4.62
N ILE A 43 5.53 0.51 5.57
CA ILE A 43 4.94 -0.68 6.21
C ILE A 43 4.25 -1.55 5.17
N VAL A 44 3.34 -0.97 4.37
CA VAL A 44 2.56 -1.70 3.36
C VAL A 44 3.48 -2.39 2.35
N MET A 45 4.48 -1.68 1.83
CA MET A 45 5.43 -2.20 0.83
C MET A 45 6.23 -3.40 1.35
N ASN A 46 6.57 -3.42 2.64
CA ASN A 46 7.43 -4.44 3.22
C ASN A 46 6.65 -5.53 3.97
N TYR A 47 5.34 -5.38 4.17
CA TYR A 47 4.55 -6.25 5.03
C TYR A 47 4.62 -7.73 4.60
N GLU A 48 4.54 -8.00 3.30
CA GLU A 48 4.61 -9.38 2.79
C GLU A 48 5.98 -10.04 3.01
N ASN A 49 7.05 -9.25 3.07
CA ASN A 49 8.41 -9.73 3.27
C ASN A 49 8.75 -10.00 4.74
N LEU A 50 7.87 -9.63 5.67
CA LEU A 50 8.05 -9.89 7.10
C LEU A 50 7.81 -11.36 7.43
N SER A 51 8.55 -11.88 8.40
CA SER A 51 8.25 -13.18 9.01
C SER A 51 6.90 -13.14 9.73
N GLU A 52 6.26 -14.31 9.88
CA GLU A 52 5.00 -14.42 10.61
C GLU A 52 5.09 -13.92 12.06
N ASP A 53 6.23 -14.10 12.72
CA ASP A 53 6.45 -13.59 14.08
C ASP A 53 6.53 -12.06 14.12
N ASN A 54 7.14 -11.44 13.10
CA ASN A 54 7.19 -9.98 12.98
C ASN A 54 5.79 -9.41 12.69
N LYS A 55 5.01 -10.05 11.80
CA LYS A 55 3.62 -9.66 11.53
C LYS A 55 2.76 -9.71 12.80
N LYS A 56 2.87 -10.80 13.58
CA LYS A 56 2.18 -10.93 14.87
C LYS A 56 2.62 -9.88 15.88
N THR A 57 3.91 -9.54 15.91
CA THR A 57 4.44 -8.50 16.79
C THR A 57 3.84 -7.13 16.45
N ILE A 58 3.76 -6.78 15.16
CA ILE A 58 3.14 -5.54 14.70
C ILE A 58 1.67 -5.49 15.12
N ILE A 59 0.90 -6.55 14.86
CA ILE A 59 -0.51 -6.63 15.25
C ILE A 59 -0.67 -6.45 16.77
N LYS A 60 0.16 -7.14 17.56
CA LYS A 60 0.13 -7.03 19.03
C LYS A 60 0.44 -5.61 19.52
N ILE A 61 1.37 -4.90 18.86
CA ILE A 61 1.67 -3.50 19.18
C ILE A 61 0.45 -2.62 18.86
N ILE A 62 -0.16 -2.80 17.69
CA ILE A 62 -1.37 -2.05 17.29
C ILE A 62 -2.51 -2.30 18.29
N ASP A 63 -2.81 -3.56 18.61
CA ASP A 63 -3.86 -3.94 19.54
C ASP A 63 -3.63 -3.38 20.95
N LYS A 64 -2.37 -3.39 21.43
CA LYS A 64 -2.00 -2.81 22.72
C LYS A 64 -2.18 -1.29 22.76
N ASN A 65 -1.99 -0.60 21.63
CA ASN A 65 -2.17 0.85 21.55
C ASN A 65 -3.62 1.24 21.22
N ASN A 66 -4.45 0.31 20.75
CA ASN A 66 -5.89 0.47 20.54
C ASN A 66 -6.71 0.40 21.85
N ILE A 67 -6.10 0.70 23.00
CA ILE A 67 -6.83 0.81 24.27
C ILE A 67 -7.73 2.05 24.20
N THR A 68 -9.01 1.78 23.94
CA THR A 68 -10.18 2.68 24.00
C THR A 68 -10.45 3.54 22.76
N LYS A 69 -11.24 2.98 21.84
CA LYS A 69 -12.47 3.66 21.41
C LYS A 69 -13.67 2.91 21.99
#